data_AF-A0A1H5QZA6-F1
#
_entry.id   AF-A0A1H5QZA6-F1
#
_cell.length_a   1.000
_cell.length_b   1.000
_cell.length_c   1.000
_cell.angle_alpha   90.00
_cell.angle_beta   90.00
_cell.angle_gamma   90.00
#
_symmetry.space_group_name_H-M   'P 1'
#
loop_
_entity.id
_entity.type
_entity.pdbx_description
1 polymer ?
#
loop_
_entity_poly.entity_id
_entity_poly.type
_entity_poly.pdbx_seq_one_letter_code
_entity_poly.pdbx_strand_id
1 'polypeptide(L)'
;MPSEEFDSAAAAFRRTGEDAVTHARRVAGNAKARTYRHHSENVELLKRSGRGAKSGDPTPGTLRAAAERFRRARGLPVPAVPDPADSVPSRSQSTARAPRTGDEDEDFSQMRIMKRDG
;
A
#
# COMPACT_ATOMS: atom_id res chain seq x y z
N MET A 1 -12.03 -45.42 32.65
CA MET A 1 -12.80 -44.70 31.61
C MET A 1 -11.94 -43.60 30.98
N PRO A 2 -10.89 -43.91 30.19
CA PRO A 2 -10.08 -42.88 29.52
C PRO A 2 -10.56 -42.58 28.09
N SER A 3 -11.22 -43.54 27.44
CA SER A 3 -11.64 -43.46 26.03
C SER A 3 -12.68 -42.37 25.77
N GLU A 4 -13.66 -42.20 26.66
CA GLU A 4 -14.71 -41.18 26.54
C GLU A 4 -14.15 -39.74 26.62
N GLU A 5 -13.10 -39.54 27.42
CA GLU A 5 -12.42 -38.24 27.53
C GLU A 5 -11.65 -37.90 26.24
N PHE A 6 -11.00 -38.88 25.61
CA PHE A 6 -10.32 -38.70 24.33
C PHE A 6 -11.30 -38.38 23.19
N ASP A 7 -12.44 -39.08 23.13
CA ASP A 7 -13.47 -38.82 22.13
C ASP A 7 -14.07 -37.41 22.29
N SER A 8 -14.26 -36.97 23.53
CA SER A 8 -14.70 -35.61 23.87
C SER A 8 -13.67 -34.55 23.48
N ALA A 9 -12.38 -34.78 23.77
CA ALA A 9 -11.29 -33.89 23.38
C ALA A 9 -11.16 -33.78 21.84
N ALA A 10 -11.29 -34.89 21.12
CA ALA A 10 -11.27 -34.91 19.66
C ALA A 10 -12.45 -34.12 19.06
N ALA A 11 -13.65 -34.25 19.66
CA ALA A 11 -14.81 -33.47 19.24
C ALA A 11 -14.63 -31.97 19.49
N ALA A 12 -14.09 -31.58 20.65
CA ALA A 12 -13.81 -30.18 20.97
C ALA A 12 -12.75 -29.57 20.03
N PHE A 13 -11.71 -30.33 19.68
CA PHE A 13 -10.69 -29.89 18.73
C PHE A 13 -11.29 -29.64 17.33
N ARG A 14 -12.10 -30.57 16.82
CA ARG A 14 -12.78 -30.39 15.52
C ARG A 14 -13.66 -29.15 15.50
N ARG A 15 -14.49 -28.97 16.54
CA ARG A 15 -15.35 -27.80 16.69
C ARG A 15 -14.54 -26.49 16.72
N THR A 16 -13.45 -26.46 17.47
CA THR A 16 -12.56 -25.30 17.55
C THR A 16 -11.95 -24.98 16.18
N GLY A 17 -11.56 -26.01 15.42
CA GLY A 17 -11.07 -25.87 14.06
C GLY A 17 -12.11 -25.26 13.11
N GLU A 18 -13.35 -25.75 13.17
CA GLU A 18 -14.47 -25.22 12.36
C GLU A 18 -14.78 -23.76 12.69
N ASP A 19 -14.79 -23.42 13.98
CA ASP A 19 -14.99 -22.05 14.47
C ASP A 19 -13.85 -21.13 14.00
N ALA A 20 -12.61 -21.60 14.09
CA ALA A 20 -11.43 -20.85 13.63
C ALA A 20 -11.47 -20.58 12.11
N VAL A 21 -11.84 -21.57 11.30
CA VAL A 21 -11.98 -21.41 9.84
C VAL A 21 -13.08 -20.41 9.50
N THR A 22 -14.22 -20.50 10.19
CA THR A 22 -15.34 -19.58 10.01
C THR A 22 -14.94 -18.15 10.36
N HIS A 23 -14.26 -17.97 11.48
CA HIS A 23 -13.72 -16.67 11.89
C HIS A 23 -12.72 -16.11 10.87
N ALA A 24 -11.77 -16.92 10.42
CA ALA A 24 -10.75 -16.52 9.45
C ALA A 24 -11.39 -16.06 8.12
N ARG A 25 -12.38 -16.79 7.62
CA ARG A 25 -13.14 -16.42 6.40
C ARG A 25 -13.85 -15.08 6.57
N ARG A 26 -14.50 -14.86 7.72
CA ARG A 26 -15.16 -13.57 8.03
C ARG A 26 -14.15 -12.42 8.08
N VAL A 27 -13.02 -12.60 8.76
CA VAL A 27 -11.97 -11.57 8.86
C VAL A 27 -11.39 -11.23 7.49
N ALA A 28 -11.07 -12.25 6.67
CA ALA A 28 -10.57 -12.04 5.31
C ALA A 28 -11.59 -11.29 4.44
N GLY A 29 -12.88 -11.67 4.53
CA GLY A 29 -13.97 -10.97 3.84
C GLY A 29 -14.08 -9.50 4.25
N ASN A 30 -14.02 -9.21 5.56
CA ASN A 30 -14.06 -7.85 6.09
C ASN A 30 -12.85 -7.01 5.66
N ALA A 31 -11.65 -7.60 5.67
CA ALA A 31 -10.43 -6.95 5.20
C ALA A 31 -10.55 -6.58 3.71
N LYS A 32 -11.03 -7.52 2.88
CA LYS A 32 -11.27 -7.29 1.46
C LYS A 32 -12.30 -6.17 1.22
N ALA A 33 -13.42 -6.19 1.95
CA ALA A 33 -14.45 -5.15 1.88
C ALA A 33 -13.92 -3.76 2.32
N ARG A 34 -13.06 -3.71 3.34
CA ARG A 34 -12.38 -2.47 3.76
C ARG A 34 -11.46 -1.93 2.67
N THR A 35 -10.66 -2.80 2.05
CA THR A 35 -9.78 -2.41 0.93
C THR A 35 -10.58 -1.84 -0.24
N TYR A 36 -11.70 -2.46 -0.61
CA TYR A 36 -12.55 -1.92 -1.69
C TYR A 36 -13.13 -0.55 -1.37
N ARG A 37 -13.60 -0.32 -0.13
CA ARG A 37 -14.09 0.99 0.29
C ARG A 37 -13.03 2.07 0.16
N HIS A 38 -11.84 1.84 0.71
CA HIS A 38 -10.72 2.78 0.57
C HIS A 38 -10.31 2.99 -0.88
N HIS A 39 -10.38 1.95 -1.72
CA HIS A 39 -10.09 2.12 -3.13
C HIS A 39 -11.10 3.04 -3.80
N SER A 40 -12.40 2.85 -3.56
CA SER A 40 -13.44 3.74 -4.09
C SER A 40 -13.32 5.17 -3.55
N GLU A 41 -13.05 5.34 -2.26
CA GLU A 41 -12.82 6.65 -1.64
C GLU A 41 -11.60 7.35 -2.27
N ASN A 42 -10.49 6.64 -2.45
CA ASN A 42 -9.29 7.18 -3.09
C ASN A 42 -9.54 7.57 -4.55
N VAL A 43 -10.33 6.78 -5.30
CA VAL A 43 -10.72 7.12 -6.67
C VAL A 43 -11.55 8.41 -6.68
N GLU A 44 -12.50 8.57 -5.76
CA GLU A 44 -13.29 9.79 -5.64
C GLU A 44 -12.45 11.00 -5.20
N LEU A 45 -11.51 10.82 -4.27
CA LEU A 45 -10.55 11.85 -3.88
C LEU A 45 -9.68 12.26 -5.06
N LEU A 46 -9.23 11.30 -5.88
CA LEU A 46 -8.44 11.58 -7.08
C LEU A 46 -9.24 12.34 -8.14
N LYS A 47 -10.52 12.01 -8.34
CA LYS A 47 -11.41 12.78 -9.23
C LYS A 47 -11.58 14.22 -8.74
N ARG A 48 -11.70 14.42 -7.42
CA ARG A 48 -11.83 15.74 -6.79
C ARG A 48 -10.53 16.54 -6.87
N SER A 49 -9.38 15.91 -6.63
CA SER A 49 -8.06 16.58 -6.67
C SER A 49 -7.57 16.82 -8.11
N GLY A 50 -7.88 15.91 -9.03
CA GLY A 50 -7.51 15.98 -10.45
C GLY A 50 -8.22 17.09 -11.23
N ARG A 51 -9.32 17.65 -10.71
CA ARG A 51 -9.97 18.84 -11.29
C ARG A 51 -9.29 20.17 -10.92
N GLY A 52 -8.24 20.17 -10.10
CA GLY A 52 -7.57 21.40 -9.64
C GLY A 52 -6.05 21.37 -9.55
N ALA A 53 -5.41 20.21 -9.41
CA ALA A 53 -3.96 20.12 -9.30
C ALA A 53 -3.33 19.72 -10.65
N LYS A 54 -3.18 20.70 -11.56
CA LYS A 54 -2.10 20.62 -12.55
C LYS A 54 -0.78 20.50 -11.78
N SER A 55 0.25 19.93 -12.39
CA SER A 55 1.62 19.76 -11.90
C SER A 55 2.34 21.09 -11.58
N GLY A 56 1.70 21.95 -10.82
CA GLY A 56 2.22 23.17 -10.24
C GLY A 56 2.71 22.82 -8.84
N ASP A 57 3.98 23.12 -8.64
CA ASP A 57 4.69 23.29 -7.39
C ASP A 57 3.99 22.76 -6.11
N PRO A 58 4.47 21.66 -5.50
CA PRO A 58 3.79 20.95 -4.40
C PRO A 58 3.57 21.80 -3.14
N THR A 59 4.23 22.95 -3.04
CA THR A 59 4.01 23.93 -1.99
C THR A 59 3.47 25.22 -2.60
N PRO A 60 2.26 25.66 -2.21
CA PRO A 60 1.72 26.98 -2.54
C PRO A 60 2.76 28.08 -2.28
N GLY A 61 2.94 29.01 -3.22
CA GLY A 61 3.97 30.05 -3.13
C GLY A 61 3.90 30.91 -1.86
N THR A 62 2.70 31.07 -1.29
CA THR A 62 2.49 31.75 0.00
C THR A 62 3.13 31.01 1.17
N LEU A 63 3.04 29.67 1.21
CA LEU A 63 3.67 28.84 2.23
C LEU A 63 5.20 28.82 2.05
N ARG A 64 5.68 28.81 0.82
CA ARG A 64 7.12 28.95 0.53
C ARG A 64 7.65 30.30 1.05
N ALA A 65 6.98 31.39 0.73
CA ALA A 65 7.37 32.73 1.19
C ALA A 65 7.34 32.85 2.73
N ALA A 66 6.35 32.24 3.39
CA ALA A 66 6.28 32.21 4.85
C ALA A 66 7.45 31.41 5.47
N ALA A 67 7.76 30.24 4.90
CA ALA A 67 8.88 29.42 5.34
C ALA A 67 10.23 30.12 5.16
N GLU A 68 10.43 30.84 4.06
CA GLU A 68 11.62 31.67 3.85
C GLU A 68 11.77 32.75 4.92
N ARG A 69 10.69 33.49 5.21
CA ARG A 69 10.70 34.54 6.26
C ARG A 69 11.03 33.95 7.63
N PHE A 70 10.44 32.83 7.98
CA PHE A 70 10.73 32.13 9.23
C PHE A 70 12.21 31.73 9.32
N ARG A 71 12.77 31.16 8.25
CA ARG A 71 14.18 30.77 8.20
C ARG A 71 15.10 31.98 8.35
N ARG A 72 14.84 33.07 7.62
CA ARG A 72 15.59 34.33 7.76
C ARG A 72 15.52 34.87 9.19
N ALA A 73 14.34 34.88 9.81
CA ALA A 73 14.17 35.33 11.20
C ALA A 73 14.89 34.44 12.23
N ARG A 74 15.15 33.18 11.90
CA ARG A 74 15.85 32.22 12.76
C ARG A 74 17.34 32.05 12.41
N GLY A 75 17.86 32.81 11.44
CA GLY A 75 19.23 32.66 10.95
C GLY A 75 19.50 31.31 10.26
N LEU A 76 18.44 30.63 9.79
CA LEU A 76 18.54 29.34 9.12
C LEU A 76 18.77 29.54 7.61
N PRO A 77 19.59 28.69 6.97
CA PRO A 77 19.78 28.75 5.52
C PRO A 77 18.48 28.45 4.78
N VAL A 78 18.23 29.21 3.71
CA VAL A 78 17.13 28.98 2.77
C VAL A 78 17.66 28.08 1.65
N PRO A 79 17.14 26.84 1.48
CA PRO A 79 17.56 25.98 0.39
C PRO A 79 17.17 26.61 -0.95
N ALA A 80 18.12 26.63 -1.90
CA ALA A 80 17.82 27.03 -3.27
C ALA A 80 16.81 26.03 -3.85
N VAL A 81 15.76 26.54 -4.49
CA VAL A 81 14.83 25.68 -5.23
C VAL A 81 15.62 25.09 -6.40
N PRO A 82 15.75 23.76 -6.51
CA PRO A 82 16.41 23.14 -7.66
C PRO A 82 15.72 23.58 -8.95
N ASP A 83 16.50 23.78 -10.02
CA ASP A 83 15.93 24.02 -11.35
C ASP A 83 14.97 22.85 -11.67
N PRO A 84 13.77 23.10 -12.25
CA PRO A 84 12.93 22.02 -12.76
C PRO A 84 13.69 21.06 -13.72
N ALA A 85 14.77 21.50 -14.36
CA ALA A 85 15.66 20.65 -15.15
C ALA A 85 16.49 19.66 -14.28
N ASP A 86 16.83 20.04 -13.05
CA ASP A 86 17.55 19.21 -12.07
C ASP A 86 16.59 18.42 -11.15
N SER A 87 15.29 18.62 -11.32
CA SER A 87 14.28 17.88 -10.57
C SER A 87 14.24 16.44 -11.06
N VAL A 88 14.60 15.51 -10.17
CA VAL A 88 14.45 14.07 -10.40
C VAL A 88 13.03 13.83 -10.93
N PRO A 89 12.84 13.09 -12.03
CA PRO A 89 11.51 12.81 -12.54
C PRO A 89 10.65 12.30 -11.40
N SER A 90 9.64 13.10 -11.01
CA SER A 90 8.59 12.60 -10.14
C SER A 90 8.12 11.34 -10.81
N ARG A 91 8.20 10.20 -10.11
CA ARG A 91 7.86 8.87 -10.61
C ARG A 91 6.39 8.90 -11.05
N SER A 92 6.15 9.42 -12.23
CA SER A 92 4.86 9.55 -12.85
C SER A 92 4.50 8.13 -13.19
N GLN A 93 3.52 7.63 -12.45
CA GLN A 93 2.79 6.43 -12.79
C GLN A 93 3.75 5.24 -12.89
N SER A 94 3.97 4.54 -11.77
CA SER A 94 4.12 3.10 -11.92
C SER A 94 2.88 2.68 -12.71
N THR A 95 3.08 2.30 -13.97
CA THR A 95 2.04 1.67 -14.78
C THR A 95 1.33 0.73 -13.85
N ALA A 96 0.02 0.95 -13.65
CA ALA A 96 -0.79 0.14 -12.78
C ALA A 96 -0.43 -1.30 -13.14
N ARG A 97 0.34 -1.96 -12.26
CA ARG A 97 0.76 -3.32 -12.48
C ARG A 97 -0.56 -4.04 -12.58
N ALA A 98 -0.87 -4.55 -13.78
CA ALA A 98 -2.10 -5.28 -14.02
C ALA A 98 -2.29 -6.23 -12.83
N PRO A 99 -3.50 -6.30 -12.24
CA PRO A 99 -3.75 -7.22 -11.14
C PRO A 99 -3.28 -8.57 -11.64
N ARG A 100 -2.21 -9.08 -11.02
CA ARG A 100 -1.63 -10.36 -11.39
C ARG A 100 -2.73 -11.37 -11.16
N THR A 101 -3.35 -11.80 -12.24
CA THR A 101 -4.16 -12.99 -12.28
C THR A 101 -3.20 -14.10 -11.90
N GLY A 102 -3.27 -14.52 -10.64
CA GLY A 102 -2.54 -15.69 -10.19
C GLY A 102 -3.07 -16.87 -10.98
N ASP A 103 -2.22 -17.43 -11.84
CA ASP A 103 -2.08 -18.87 -12.09
C ASP A 103 -0.89 -19.16 -13.04
N GLU A 104 0.27 -18.57 -12.78
CA GLU A 104 1.49 -19.00 -13.46
C GLU A 104 2.50 -19.33 -12.37
N ASP A 105 2.83 -20.62 -12.28
CA ASP A 105 3.87 -21.17 -11.44
C ASP A 105 5.13 -20.31 -11.54
N GLU A 106 5.33 -19.45 -10.53
CA GLU A 106 6.60 -18.76 -10.35
C GLU A 106 7.60 -19.87 -9.99
N ASP A 107 8.22 -20.47 -11.00
CA ASP A 107 9.31 -21.41 -10.85
C ASP A 107 10.47 -20.67 -10.16
N PHE A 108 10.49 -20.71 -8.82
CA PHE A 108 11.60 -20.23 -7.99
C PHE A 108 12.84 -21.14 -8.10
N SER A 109 13.01 -21.82 -9.22
CA SER A 109 14.23 -22.60 -9.48
C SER A 109 15.42 -21.64 -9.57
N GLN A 110 16.44 -21.88 -8.75
CA GLN A 110 17.68 -21.09 -8.73
C GLN A 110 18.30 -20.94 -10.13
N MET A 111 18.12 -21.95 -10.99
CA MET A 111 18.59 -21.97 -12.38
C MET A 111 18.07 -20.81 -13.23
N ARG A 112 16.83 -20.34 -13.02
CA ARG A 112 16.25 -19.22 -13.78
C ARG A 112 16.71 -17.86 -13.23
N ILE A 113 16.94 -17.79 -11.92
CA ILE A 113 17.45 -16.58 -11.25
C ILE A 113 18.89 -16.29 -11.70
N MET A 114 19.73 -17.32 -11.80
CA MET A 114 21.13 -17.18 -12.21
C MET A 114 21.31 -16.83 -13.70
N LYS A 115 20.33 -17.14 -14.56
CA LYS A 115 20.40 -16.87 -16.01
C LYS A 115 19.91 -15.48 -16.42
N ARG A 116 19.51 -14.62 -15.47
CA ARG A 116 18.96 -13.29 -15.78
C ARG A 116 20.03 -12.21 -15.94
N ASP A 117 21.28 -12.52 -15.60
CA ASP A 117 22.43 -11.67 -15.86
C ASP A 117 23.33 -12.35 -16.89
N GLY A 118 23.04 -12.09 -18.16
CA GLY A 118 23.82 -12.48 -19.33
C GLY A 118 23.51 -11.56 -20.49
#